data_AF-A0A960NX31-F1
#
_entry.id   AF-A0A960NX31-F1
#
_cell.length_a   1.000
_cell.length_b   1.000
_cell.length_c   1.000
_cell.angle_alpha   90.00
_cell.angle_beta   90.00
_cell.angle_gamma   90.00
#
_symmetry.space_group_name_H-M   'P 1'
#
loop_
_entity.id
_entity.type
_entity.pdbx_description
1 polymer ?
#
loop_
_entity_poly.entity_id
_entity_poly.type
_entity_poly.pdbx_seq_one_letter_code
_entity_poly.pdbx_strand_id
1 'polypeptide(L)'
;MRIESSITTVSWIPSEAVTGPVNKGLFESGLAHYDDPLPDVLGDLDVWRKEDRYRFANHLGAAIEVDEDGSITNAEYTGGLHLNSTTVRVGRRAAVFQPIALPTIQAAPVVADGTATFVQTVGGRTGVPAPRRVN
;
A
#
# COMPACT_ATOMS: atom_id res chain seq x y z
N MET A 1 -9.06 11.22 26.83
CA MET A 1 -8.12 11.81 25.86
C MET A 1 -7.89 10.80 24.76
N ARG A 2 -8.03 11.21 23.49
CA ARG A 2 -7.74 10.35 22.33
C ARG A 2 -6.33 10.60 21.83
N ILE A 3 -5.57 9.53 21.58
CA ILE A 3 -4.24 9.59 20.95
C ILE A 3 -4.30 8.78 19.67
N GLU A 4 -3.84 9.35 18.57
CA GLU A 4 -3.77 8.69 17.27
C GLU A 4 -2.33 8.64 16.77
N SER A 5 -1.98 7.53 16.13
CA SER A 5 -0.67 7.34 15.50
C SER A 5 -0.81 6.49 14.25
N SER A 6 0.17 6.60 13.35
CA SER A 6 0.21 5.72 12.19
C SER A 6 1.63 5.42 11.74
N ILE A 7 1.77 4.29 11.06
CA ILE A 7 2.95 3.92 10.29
C ILE A 7 2.50 3.41 8.93
N THR A 8 3.26 3.74 7.89
CA THR A 8 2.93 3.35 6.52
C THR A 8 4.10 2.62 5.87
N THR A 9 3.81 1.49 5.23
CA THR A 9 4.76 0.83 4.32
C THR A 9 4.21 0.89 2.89
N VAL A 10 5.06 1.18 1.92
CA VAL A 10 4.67 1.30 0.51
C VAL A 10 5.46 0.31 -0.33
N SER A 11 4.77 -0.37 -1.24
CA SER A 11 5.40 -1.22 -2.26
C SER A 11 5.41 -0.49 -3.60
N TRP A 12 6.57 -0.47 -4.25
CA TRP A 12 6.78 0.13 -5.57
C TRP A 12 7.72 -0.75 -6.40
N ILE A 13 7.77 -0.55 -7.71
CA ILE A 13 8.68 -1.25 -8.62
C ILE A 13 9.80 -0.30 -9.05
N PRO A 14 11.02 -0.43 -8.51
CA PRO A 14 12.17 0.32 -9.01
C PRO A 14 12.54 -0.09 -10.43
N SER A 15 13.05 0.85 -11.20
CA SER A 15 13.51 0.59 -12.58
C SER A 15 14.58 -0.51 -12.64
N GLU A 16 15.43 -0.57 -11.63
CA GLU A 16 16.53 -1.51 -11.46
C GLU A 16 16.05 -2.95 -11.24
N ALA A 17 14.81 -3.15 -10.77
CA ALA A 17 14.21 -4.46 -10.64
C ALA A 17 13.75 -5.05 -11.99
N VAL A 18 13.65 -4.24 -13.04
CA VAL A 18 13.25 -4.67 -14.38
C VAL A 18 14.46 -5.22 -15.14
N THR A 19 14.65 -6.52 -15.05
CA THR A 19 15.77 -7.23 -15.68
C THR A 19 15.32 -8.14 -16.83
N GLY A 20 16.22 -8.37 -17.79
CA GLY A 20 16.01 -9.25 -18.93
C GLY A 20 15.31 -8.57 -20.13
N PRO A 21 15.58 -9.04 -21.36
CA PRO A 21 15.17 -8.35 -22.60
C PRO A 21 13.65 -8.30 -22.80
N VAL A 22 12.91 -9.32 -22.35
CA VAL A 22 11.43 -9.38 -22.48
C VAL A 22 10.76 -8.36 -21.56
N ASN A 23 11.19 -8.26 -20.30
CA ASN A 23 10.63 -7.29 -19.36
C ASN A 23 11.01 -5.87 -19.76
N LYS A 24 12.28 -5.63 -20.15
CA LYS A 24 12.69 -4.32 -20.65
C LYS A 24 11.85 -3.85 -21.84
N GLY A 25 11.63 -4.73 -22.83
CA GLY A 25 10.78 -4.41 -23.99
C GLY A 25 9.34 -4.06 -23.62
N LEU A 26 8.74 -4.76 -22.63
CA LEU A 26 7.37 -4.47 -22.15
C LEU A 26 7.26 -3.11 -21.44
N PHE A 27 8.27 -2.76 -20.65
CA PHE A 27 8.30 -1.49 -19.92
C PHE A 27 8.65 -0.31 -20.83
N GLU A 28 9.55 -0.50 -21.80
CA GLU A 28 9.88 0.51 -22.82
C GLU A 28 8.74 0.75 -23.81
N SER A 29 7.90 -0.27 -24.08
CA SER A 29 6.76 -0.13 -25.00
C SER A 29 5.52 0.54 -24.38
N GLY A 30 5.55 0.89 -23.10
CA GLY A 30 4.43 1.50 -22.37
C GLY A 30 3.31 0.52 -21.98
N LEU A 31 3.54 -0.80 -22.13
CA LEU A 31 2.61 -1.84 -21.69
C LEU A 31 2.69 -2.10 -20.17
N ALA A 32 3.83 -1.74 -19.57
CA ALA A 32 4.07 -1.66 -18.14
C ALA A 32 4.89 -0.40 -17.84
N HIS A 33 4.92 0.02 -16.58
CA HIS A 33 5.82 1.07 -16.10
C HIS A 33 6.47 0.63 -14.79
N TYR A 34 7.68 1.12 -14.53
CA TYR A 34 8.24 1.17 -13.19
C TYR A 34 7.77 2.46 -12.52
N ASP A 35 7.90 2.53 -11.21
CA ASP A 35 7.49 3.71 -10.45
C ASP A 35 8.69 4.64 -10.24
N ASP A 36 8.43 5.94 -10.13
CA ASP A 36 9.49 6.89 -9.73
C ASP A 36 10.00 6.56 -8.32
N PRO A 37 11.28 6.82 -8.03
CA PRO A 37 11.81 6.67 -6.68
C PRO A 37 10.92 7.36 -5.63
N LEU A 38 10.63 6.63 -4.55
CA LEU A 38 9.84 7.19 -3.47
C LEU A 38 10.64 8.30 -2.76
N PRO A 39 10.01 9.43 -2.42
CA PRO A 39 10.63 10.48 -1.61
C PRO A 39 10.83 10.02 -0.16
N ASP A 40 11.76 10.69 0.54
CA ASP A 40 12.07 10.41 1.95
C ASP A 40 10.88 10.60 2.90
N VAL A 41 9.96 11.50 2.53
CA VAL A 41 8.71 11.74 3.26
C VAL A 41 7.55 11.39 2.36
N LEU A 42 6.73 10.43 2.82
CA LEU A 42 5.52 10.04 2.14
C LEU A 42 4.50 11.20 2.21
N GLY A 43 3.85 11.48 1.09
CA GLY A 43 2.78 12.48 0.99
C GLY A 43 1.40 11.87 1.23
N ASP A 44 0.39 12.52 0.68
CA ASP A 44 -0.98 12.01 0.66
C ASP A 44 -1.09 10.75 -0.22
N LEU A 45 -1.41 9.62 0.40
CA LEU A 45 -1.55 8.32 -0.28
C LEU A 45 -2.67 8.32 -1.32
N ASP A 46 -3.76 9.08 -1.12
CA ASP A 46 -4.84 9.17 -2.10
C ASP A 46 -4.44 9.99 -3.32
N VAL A 47 -3.63 11.03 -3.15
CA VAL A 47 -3.02 11.76 -4.27
C VAL A 47 -2.08 10.84 -5.03
N TRP A 48 -1.19 10.13 -4.31
CA TRP A 48 -0.22 9.22 -4.92
C TRP A 48 -0.89 8.06 -5.65
N ARG A 49 -2.04 7.56 -5.16
CA ARG A 49 -2.85 6.56 -5.86
C ARG A 49 -3.34 7.08 -7.21
N LYS A 50 -3.83 8.33 -7.27
CA LYS A 50 -4.30 8.94 -8.52
C LYS A 50 -3.15 9.18 -9.51
N GLU A 51 -1.95 9.41 -8.99
CA GLU A 51 -0.72 9.64 -9.77
C GLU A 51 0.04 8.36 -10.12
N ASP A 52 -0.49 7.18 -9.77
CA ASP A 52 0.09 5.87 -10.04
C ASP A 52 1.50 5.65 -9.43
N ARG A 53 1.74 6.20 -8.23
CA ARG A 53 3.10 6.27 -7.62
C ARG A 53 3.51 5.05 -6.80
N TYR A 54 2.61 4.11 -6.56
CA TYR A 54 2.89 2.90 -5.79
C TYR A 54 1.93 1.78 -6.18
N ARG A 55 2.25 0.53 -5.82
CA ARG A 55 1.39 -0.64 -6.11
C ARG A 55 0.37 -0.89 -5.01
N PHE A 56 0.82 -0.89 -3.78
CA PHE A 56 -0.04 -0.87 -2.60
C PHE A 56 0.67 -0.19 -1.43
N ALA A 57 -0.11 0.31 -0.48
CA ALA A 57 0.37 0.80 0.81
C ALA A 57 -0.39 0.15 1.95
N ASN A 58 0.35 -0.30 2.96
CA ASN A 58 -0.18 -0.69 4.26
C ASN A 58 -0.14 0.52 5.17
N HIS A 59 -1.28 1.17 5.37
CA HIS A 59 -1.41 2.26 6.33
C HIS A 59 -1.94 1.69 7.64
N LEU A 60 -1.06 1.44 8.62
CA LEU A 60 -1.48 1.06 9.97
C LEU A 60 -1.73 2.36 10.75
N GLY A 61 -2.97 2.84 10.72
CA GLY A 61 -3.48 3.85 11.62
C GLY A 61 -4.11 3.20 12.85
N ALA A 62 -3.89 3.77 14.03
CA ALA A 62 -4.49 3.32 15.27
C ALA A 62 -4.83 4.50 16.19
N ALA A 63 -5.84 4.30 17.03
CA ALA A 63 -6.23 5.22 18.07
C ALA A 63 -6.40 4.51 19.41
N ILE A 64 -6.09 5.21 20.50
CA ILE A 64 -6.41 4.81 21.86
C ILE A 64 -7.21 5.89 22.58
N GLU A 65 -8.11 5.47 23.46
CA GLU A 65 -8.76 6.35 24.44
C GLU A 65 -8.12 6.14 25.80
N VAL A 66 -7.72 7.24 26.44
CA VAL A 66 -7.09 7.27 27.75
C VAL A 66 -8.00 8.02 28.72
N ASP A 67 -8.31 7.44 29.87
CA ASP A 67 -9.13 8.11 30.90
C ASP A 67 -8.34 9.15 31.71
N GLU A 68 -8.99 9.73 32.72
CA GLU A 68 -8.40 10.76 33.57
C GLU A 68 -7.28 10.23 34.48
N ASP A 69 -7.31 8.93 34.79
CA ASP A 69 -6.29 8.24 35.60
C ASP A 69 -5.10 7.76 34.76
N GLY A 70 -5.14 7.97 33.43
CA GLY A 70 -4.09 7.59 32.49
C GLY A 70 -4.21 6.15 31.97
N SER A 71 -5.33 5.46 32.22
CA SER A 71 -5.56 4.10 31.76
C SER A 71 -6.13 4.07 30.35
N ILE A 72 -5.65 3.12 29.53
CA ILE A 72 -6.18 2.88 28.18
C ILE A 72 -7.52 2.14 28.32
N THR A 73 -8.60 2.79 27.88
CA THR A 73 -9.98 2.27 27.96
C THR A 73 -10.51 1.77 26.63
N ASN A 74 -9.91 2.20 25.52
CA ASN A 74 -10.21 1.70 24.18
C ASN A 74 -8.97 1.70 23.29
N ALA A 75 -8.93 0.78 22.33
CA ALA A 75 -7.88 0.67 21.31
C ALA A 75 -8.52 0.19 20.00
N GLU A 76 -8.35 0.95 18.93
CA GLU A 76 -8.97 0.65 17.64
C GLU A 76 -8.03 0.91 16.45
N TYR A 77 -8.25 0.18 15.37
CA TYR A 77 -7.60 0.44 14.08
C TYR A 77 -8.35 1.54 13.33
N THR A 78 -7.60 2.46 12.74
CA THR A 78 -8.14 3.58 11.94
C THR A 78 -7.59 3.62 10.52
N GLY A 79 -6.59 2.77 10.22
CA GLY A 79 -6.01 2.65 8.88
C GLY A 79 -6.49 1.45 8.07
N GLY A 80 -5.78 1.13 6.99
CA GLY A 80 -6.08 -0.01 6.15
C GLY A 80 -5.21 -0.12 4.89
N LEU A 81 -5.76 -0.84 3.92
CA LEU A 81 -5.14 -1.06 2.61
C LEU A 81 -5.42 0.12 1.67
N HIS A 82 -4.37 0.66 1.07
CA HIS A 82 -4.49 1.45 -0.15
C HIS A 82 -3.96 0.62 -1.32
N LEU A 83 -4.84 0.30 -2.28
CA LEU A 83 -4.50 -0.50 -3.45
C LEU A 83 -4.66 0.36 -4.70
N ASN A 84 -3.64 0.35 -5.56
CA ASN A 84 -3.63 1.16 -6.76
C ASN A 84 -4.13 0.38 -7.98
N SER A 85 -4.84 1.07 -8.88
CA SER A 85 -5.28 0.53 -10.15
C SER A 85 -4.15 0.49 -11.17
N THR A 86 -4.21 -0.44 -12.12
CA THR A 86 -3.20 -0.54 -13.17
C THR A 86 -3.72 0.10 -14.46
N THR A 87 -3.01 1.10 -14.97
CA THR A 87 -3.32 1.69 -16.29
C THR A 87 -2.44 1.08 -17.36
N VAL A 88 -3.04 0.40 -18.34
CA VAL A 88 -2.33 -0.13 -19.51
C VAL A 88 -2.55 0.81 -20.70
N ARG A 89 -1.45 1.21 -21.35
CA ARG A 89 -1.50 2.04 -22.57
C ARG A 89 -1.02 1.25 -23.78
N VAL A 90 -1.82 1.26 -24.85
CA VAL A 90 -1.49 0.63 -26.13
C VAL A 90 -1.72 1.67 -27.23
N GLY A 91 -0.63 2.22 -27.76
CA GLY A 91 -0.69 3.37 -28.68
C GLY A 91 -1.39 4.56 -28.02
N ARG A 92 -2.48 5.06 -28.64
CA ARG A 92 -3.27 6.19 -28.12
C ARG A 92 -4.42 5.79 -27.18
N ARG A 93 -4.60 4.49 -26.91
CA ARG A 93 -5.68 3.98 -26.04
C ARG A 93 -5.15 3.65 -24.66
N ALA A 94 -5.99 3.85 -23.64
CA ALA A 94 -5.71 3.48 -22.26
C ALA A 94 -6.88 2.68 -21.68
N ALA A 95 -6.58 1.70 -20.83
CA ALA A 95 -7.56 0.96 -20.05
C ALA A 95 -7.09 0.87 -18.60
N VAL A 96 -8.02 1.05 -17.66
CA VAL A 96 -7.78 0.97 -16.21
C VAL A 96 -8.31 -0.36 -15.69
N PHE A 97 -7.46 -1.13 -15.03
CA PHE A 97 -7.80 -2.41 -14.43
C PHE A 97 -7.80 -2.27 -12.92
N GLN A 98 -8.95 -2.55 -12.31
CA GLN A 98 -9.10 -2.47 -10.87
C GLN A 98 -8.37 -3.63 -10.20
N PRO A 99 -7.67 -3.36 -9.09
CA PRO A 99 -6.99 -4.39 -8.35
C PRO A 99 -8.00 -5.16 -7.47
N ILE A 100 -7.62 -6.35 -7.01
CA ILE A 100 -8.43 -7.15 -6.10
C ILE A 100 -7.81 -7.08 -4.71
N ALA A 101 -8.50 -6.46 -3.77
CA ALA A 101 -8.10 -6.46 -2.37
C ALA A 101 -8.26 -7.86 -1.77
N LEU A 102 -7.24 -8.32 -1.03
CA LEU A 102 -7.38 -9.44 -0.10
C LEU A 102 -7.86 -8.90 1.26
N PRO A 103 -8.45 -9.74 2.11
CA PRO A 103 -8.85 -9.31 3.45
C PRO A 103 -7.68 -8.71 4.23
N THR A 104 -7.93 -7.56 4.87
CA THR A 104 -7.02 -7.02 5.89
C THR A 104 -7.03 -7.96 7.09
N ILE A 105 -5.84 -8.37 7.53
CA ILE A 105 -5.66 -9.23 8.71
C ILE A 105 -5.13 -8.33 9.83
N GLN A 106 -5.87 -8.28 10.93
CA GLN A 106 -5.53 -7.53 12.12
C GLN A 106 -5.56 -8.46 13.33
N ALA A 107 -4.56 -8.34 14.22
CA ALA A 107 -4.64 -8.96 15.53
C ALA A 107 -5.54 -8.12 16.45
N ALA A 108 -6.12 -8.72 17.49
CA ALA A 108 -6.73 -7.93 18.56
C ALA A 108 -5.66 -7.01 19.18
N PRO A 109 -5.97 -5.72 19.42
CA PRO A 109 -5.02 -4.82 20.07
C PRO A 109 -4.61 -5.36 21.44
N VAL A 110 -3.31 -5.36 21.72
CA VAL A 110 -2.76 -5.80 23.01
C VAL A 110 -2.45 -4.58 23.86
N VAL A 111 -3.18 -4.42 24.97
CA VAL A 111 -2.98 -3.34 25.93
C VAL A 111 -2.23 -3.89 27.14
N ALA A 112 -1.03 -3.37 27.40
CA ALA A 112 -0.21 -3.76 28.53
C ALA A 112 0.75 -2.62 28.92
N ASP A 113 0.96 -2.44 30.23
CA ASP A 113 1.95 -1.50 30.78
C ASP A 113 1.85 -0.07 30.21
N GLY A 114 0.62 0.43 30.04
CA GLY A 114 0.37 1.77 29.50
C GLY A 114 0.60 1.90 27.98
N THR A 115 0.77 0.78 27.27
CA THR A 115 0.97 0.75 25.82
C THR A 115 -0.14 -0.05 25.13
N ALA A 116 -0.41 0.29 23.87
CA ALA A 116 -1.27 -0.50 22.99
C ALA A 116 -0.47 -0.91 21.74
N THR A 117 -0.44 -2.22 21.47
CA THR A 117 0.26 -2.80 20.32
C THR A 117 -0.73 -3.26 19.28
N PHE A 118 -0.47 -2.90 18.02
CA PHE A 118 -1.32 -3.17 16.86
C PHE A 118 -0.52 -3.94 15.80
N VAL A 119 -1.16 -4.89 15.13
CA VAL A 119 -0.54 -5.68 14.06
C VAL A 119 -1.51 -5.77 12.90
N GLN A 120 -1.08 -5.30 11.72
CA GLN A 120 -1.86 -5.33 10.50
C GLN A 120 -1.05 -5.86 9.33
N THR A 121 -1.66 -6.76 8.56
CA THR A 121 -1.20 -7.17 7.24
C THR A 121 -2.29 -6.85 6.22
N VAL A 122 -1.89 -6.26 5.11
CA VAL A 122 -2.77 -6.00 3.96
C VAL A 122 -2.12 -6.53 2.70
N GLY A 123 -2.92 -6.71 1.65
CA GLY A 123 -2.42 -7.10 0.35
C GLY A 123 -3.52 -7.21 -0.68
N GLY A 124 -3.12 -7.55 -1.90
CA GLY A 124 -4.03 -7.66 -3.02
C GLY A 124 -3.36 -8.27 -4.24
N ARG A 125 -4.14 -8.37 -5.32
CA ARG A 125 -3.64 -8.71 -6.66
C ARG A 125 -3.78 -7.47 -7.54
N THR A 126 -2.76 -7.17 -8.33
CA THR A 126 -2.83 -6.08 -9.32
C THR A 126 -3.85 -6.41 -10.40
N GLY A 127 -4.42 -5.38 -11.04
CA GLY A 127 -5.45 -5.55 -12.06
C GLY A 127 -4.95 -6.22 -13.34
N VAL A 128 -3.65 -6.07 -13.64
CA VAL A 128 -2.96 -6.76 -14.74
C VAL A 128 -1.67 -7.40 -14.22
N PRO A 129 -1.50 -8.73 -14.34
CA PRO A 129 -0.23 -9.36 -14.06
C PRO A 129 0.75 -9.13 -15.22
N ALA A 130 1.99 -8.77 -14.91
CA ALA A 130 3.05 -8.83 -15.91
C ALA A 130 3.25 -10.28 -16.38
N PRO A 131 3.42 -10.53 -17.69
CA PRO A 131 3.74 -11.85 -18.20
C PRO A 131 5.02 -12.36 -17.53
N ARG A 132 4.92 -13.48 -16.82
CA ARG A 132 6.07 -14.14 -16.19
C ARG A 132 6.09 -15.60 -16.59
N ARG A 133 7.28 -16.17 -16.75
CA ARG A 133 7.39 -17.64 -16.84
C ARG A 133 6.98 -18.24 -15.50
N VAL A 134 6.10 -19.22 -15.55
CA VAL A 134 5.82 -20.10 -14.42
C VAL A 134 6.66 -21.34 -14.71
N ASN A 135 7.79 -21.46 -14.02
CA ASN A 135 8.58 -22.69 -14.01
C ASN A 135 8.12 -23.57 -12.85
#